data_AF-A0A1F2T7J7-F1
#
_entry.id   AF-A0A1F2T7J7-F1
#
_cell.length_a   1.000
_cell.length_b   1.000
_cell.length_c   1.000
_cell.angle_alpha   90.00
_cell.angle_beta   90.00
_cell.angle_gamma   90.00
#
_symmetry.space_group_name_H-M   'P 1'
#
loop_
_entity.id
_entity.type
_entity.pdbx_description
1 polymer ?
#
loop_
_entity_poly.entity_id
_entity_poly.type
_entity_poly.pdbx_seq_one_letter_code
_entity_poly.pdbx_strand_id
1 'polypeptide(L)'
;MTLQQMRHTKLWLAGEAGNWELAAYEIKELQEGFDDVVKFHPTHEGSPVAPKDAIPRMVTVPLSEVNAVVEKKDPQAFGQAYDALTKACNDCHQATNFGFNLVQRPAMNPYPNQVFPPSRQ
;
A
#
# COMPACT_ATOMS: atom_id res chain seq x y z
N MET A 1 -7.87 -3.75 8.02
CA MET A 1 -7.58 -2.67 7.04
C MET A 1 -6.85 -1.46 7.63
N THR A 2 -7.09 -1.00 8.86
CA THR A 2 -6.40 0.19 9.43
C THR A 2 -4.88 0.17 9.32
N LEU A 3 -4.24 -0.97 9.61
CA LEU A 3 -2.79 -1.11 9.49
C LEU A 3 -2.33 -0.96 8.02
N GLN A 4 -3.10 -1.46 7.06
CA GLN A 4 -2.78 -1.34 5.63
C GLN A 4 -2.75 0.13 5.19
N GLN A 5 -3.73 0.93 5.61
CA GLN A 5 -3.76 2.37 5.33
C GLN A 5 -2.53 3.10 5.93
N MET A 6 -2.13 2.71 7.15
CA MET A 6 -0.94 3.24 7.81
C MET A 6 0.34 2.89 7.04
N ARG A 7 0.53 1.61 6.67
CA ARG A 7 1.68 1.14 5.88
C ARG A 7 1.74 1.82 4.51
N HIS A 8 0.61 1.95 3.82
CA HIS A 8 0.50 2.69 2.54
C HIS A 8 0.89 4.16 2.66
N THR A 9 0.55 4.82 3.78
CA THR A 9 1.00 6.19 4.08
C THR A 9 2.51 6.25 4.32
N LYS A 10 3.04 5.33 5.14
CA LYS A 10 4.47 5.29 5.47
C LYS A 10 5.34 4.96 4.26
N LEU A 11 4.85 4.10 3.37
CA LEU A 11 5.49 3.80 2.09
C LEU A 11 5.66 5.07 1.25
N TRP A 12 4.63 5.90 1.10
CA TRP A 12 4.75 7.18 0.40
C TRP A 12 5.82 8.07 1.01
N LEU A 13 5.71 8.30 2.32
CA LEU A 13 6.62 9.21 3.04
C LEU A 13 8.08 8.73 2.96
N ALA A 14 8.31 7.42 3.00
CA ALA A 14 9.64 6.83 2.85
C ALA A 14 10.19 7.01 1.43
N GLY A 15 9.39 6.70 0.40
CA GLY A 15 9.80 6.83 -1.00
C GLY A 15 10.00 8.28 -1.43
N GLU A 16 9.12 9.20 -0.98
CA GLU A 16 9.26 10.64 -1.20
C GLU A 16 10.56 11.19 -0.57
N ALA A 17 10.91 10.70 0.62
CA ALA A 17 12.15 11.09 1.30
C ALA A 17 13.41 10.36 0.75
N GLY A 18 13.26 9.47 -0.24
CA GLY A 18 14.37 8.68 -0.79
C GLY A 18 14.92 7.62 0.17
N ASN A 19 14.18 7.25 1.20
CA ASN A 19 14.55 6.19 2.14
C ASN A 19 14.06 4.83 1.62
N TRP A 20 14.82 4.30 0.67
CA TRP A 20 14.47 3.06 -0.05
C TRP A 20 14.45 1.82 0.84
N GLU A 21 15.25 1.78 1.91
CA GLU A 21 15.23 0.68 2.89
C GLU A 21 13.91 0.67 3.66
N LEU A 22 13.46 1.84 4.14
CA LEU A 22 12.16 1.97 4.80
C LEU A 22 11.01 1.71 3.82
N ALA A 23 11.10 2.18 2.57
CA ALA A 23 10.08 1.91 1.56
C ALA A 23 9.93 0.40 1.29
N ALA A 24 11.05 -0.32 1.13
CA ALA A 24 11.05 -1.78 0.95
C ALA A 24 10.47 -2.51 2.18
N TYR A 25 10.81 -2.05 3.39
CA TYR A 25 10.23 -2.56 4.64
C TYR A 25 8.70 -2.40 4.67
N GLU A 26 8.19 -1.19 4.39
CA GLU A 26 6.74 -0.92 4.43
C GLU A 26 5.98 -1.69 3.33
N ILE A 27 6.58 -1.96 2.17
CA ILE A 27 6.00 -2.84 1.14
C ILE A 27 5.83 -4.28 1.65
N LYS A 28 6.87 -4.83 2.30
CA LYS A 28 6.82 -6.18 2.86
C LYS A 28 5.74 -6.30 3.92
N GLU A 29 5.67 -5.33 4.83
CA GLU A 29 4.65 -5.28 5.88
C GLU A 29 3.23 -5.09 5.32
N LEU A 30 3.10 -4.33 4.22
CA LEU A 30 1.83 -4.20 3.52
C LEU A 30 1.40 -5.56 2.93
N GLN A 31 2.30 -6.26 2.24
CA GLN A 31 2.05 -7.61 1.71
C GLN A 31 1.64 -8.60 2.81
N GLU A 32 2.40 -8.65 3.92
CA GLU A 32 2.10 -9.55 5.04
C GLU A 32 0.69 -9.30 5.60
N GLY A 33 0.30 -8.04 5.78
CA GLY A 33 -1.05 -7.78 6.29
C GLY A 33 -2.16 -7.97 5.24
N PHE A 34 -1.87 -7.98 3.94
CA PHE A 34 -2.81 -8.49 2.93
C PHE A 34 -2.97 -10.01 3.03
N ASP A 35 -1.86 -10.75 3.23
CA ASP A 35 -1.89 -12.20 3.43
C ASP A 35 -2.70 -12.56 4.68
N ASP A 36 -2.54 -11.80 5.77
CA ASP A 36 -3.36 -11.95 6.98
C ASP A 36 -4.84 -11.72 6.73
N VAL A 37 -5.20 -10.77 5.87
CA VAL A 37 -6.61 -10.50 5.53
C VAL A 37 -7.18 -11.66 4.72
N VAL A 38 -6.44 -12.17 3.74
CA VAL A 38 -6.83 -13.36 2.97
C VAL A 38 -7.03 -14.57 3.89
N LYS A 39 -6.17 -14.73 4.90
CA LYS A 39 -6.18 -15.88 5.82
C LYS A 39 -7.26 -15.78 6.90
N PHE A 40 -7.35 -14.67 7.60
CA PHE A 40 -8.16 -14.51 8.81
C PHE A 40 -9.48 -13.77 8.56
N HIS A 41 -9.58 -13.02 7.47
CA HIS A 41 -10.80 -12.31 7.04
C HIS A 41 -11.16 -12.64 5.59
N PRO A 42 -11.28 -13.93 5.23
CA PRO A 42 -11.42 -14.35 3.83
C PRO A 42 -12.71 -13.85 3.17
N THR A 43 -13.74 -13.55 3.97
CA THR A 43 -15.05 -13.05 3.56
C THR A 43 -15.42 -11.80 4.37
N HIS A 44 -16.31 -10.97 3.84
CA HIS A 44 -16.84 -9.82 4.57
C HIS A 44 -18.33 -9.64 4.24
N GLU A 45 -19.13 -9.30 5.25
CA GLU A 45 -20.58 -9.11 5.11
C GLU A 45 -20.87 -7.95 4.15
N GLY A 46 -21.85 -8.12 3.26
CA GLY A 46 -22.22 -7.08 2.29
C GLY A 46 -21.24 -6.88 1.13
N SER A 47 -20.14 -7.65 1.07
CA SER A 47 -19.23 -7.66 -0.06
C SER A 47 -19.67 -8.67 -1.13
N PRO A 48 -19.88 -8.25 -2.40
CA PRO A 48 -20.24 -9.16 -3.49
C PRO A 48 -19.06 -10.03 -3.95
N VAL A 49 -17.83 -9.66 -3.60
CA VAL A 49 -16.61 -10.43 -3.88
C VAL A 49 -15.86 -10.66 -2.57
N ALA A 50 -15.45 -11.89 -2.30
CA ALA A 50 -14.74 -12.18 -1.06
C ALA A 50 -13.32 -11.55 -1.07
N PRO A 51 -12.85 -10.94 0.03
CA PRO A 51 -11.48 -10.40 0.12
C PRO A 51 -10.39 -11.39 -0.30
N LYS A 52 -10.54 -12.68 0.02
CA LYS A 52 -9.60 -13.73 -0.41
C LYS A 52 -9.45 -13.86 -1.93
N ASP A 53 -10.47 -13.45 -2.70
CA ASP A 53 -10.48 -13.52 -4.16
C ASP A 53 -10.12 -12.16 -4.77
N ALA A 54 -10.59 -11.06 -4.18
CA ALA A 54 -10.32 -9.71 -4.65
C ALA A 54 -8.85 -9.30 -4.48
N ILE A 55 -8.26 -9.54 -3.30
CA ILE A 55 -6.90 -9.08 -2.97
C ILE A 55 -5.85 -9.67 -3.93
N PRO A 56 -5.76 -11.01 -4.12
CA PRO A 56 -4.76 -11.58 -5.02
C PRO A 56 -4.92 -11.14 -6.48
N ARG A 57 -6.16 -10.88 -6.92
CA ARG A 57 -6.46 -10.46 -8.29
C ARG A 57 -6.14 -9.00 -8.57
N MET A 58 -6.33 -8.13 -7.57
CA MET A 58 -6.34 -6.68 -7.78
C MET A 58 -5.11 -5.98 -7.21
N VAL A 59 -4.50 -6.51 -6.15
CA VAL A 59 -3.46 -5.79 -5.39
C VAL A 59 -2.06 -6.36 -5.61
N THR A 60 -1.93 -7.67 -5.85
CA THR A 60 -0.62 -8.34 -5.95
C THR A 60 0.28 -7.75 -7.04
N VAL A 61 -0.24 -7.51 -8.24
CA VAL A 61 0.56 -6.94 -9.35
C VAL A 61 0.98 -5.51 -9.06
N PRO A 62 0.08 -4.56 -8.72
CA PRO A 62 0.48 -3.20 -8.36
C PRO A 62 1.48 -3.13 -7.22
N LEU A 63 1.34 -3.99 -6.19
CA LEU A 63 2.29 -4.02 -5.08
C LEU A 63 3.68 -4.51 -5.53
N SER A 64 3.73 -5.53 -6.39
CA SER A 64 4.97 -6.01 -7.00
C SER A 64 5.63 -4.94 -7.89
N GLU A 65 4.85 -4.13 -8.59
CA GLU A 65 5.38 -3.04 -9.42
C GLU A 65 6.01 -1.94 -8.56
N VAL A 66 5.38 -1.57 -7.43
CA VAL A 66 5.99 -0.64 -6.47
C VAL A 66 7.30 -1.22 -5.90
N ASN A 67 7.34 -2.51 -5.58
CA ASN A 67 8.56 -3.16 -5.13
C ASN A 67 9.69 -3.04 -6.16
N ALA A 68 9.40 -3.35 -7.43
CA ALA A 68 10.39 -3.31 -8.50
C ALA A 68 11.00 -1.91 -8.73
N VAL A 69 10.22 -0.84 -8.55
CA VAL A 69 10.74 0.53 -8.67
C VAL A 69 11.47 1.00 -7.42
N VAL A 70 11.09 0.52 -6.23
CA VAL A 70 11.84 0.75 -4.98
C VAL A 70 13.20 0.07 -5.02
N GLU A 71 13.29 -1.17 -5.53
CA GLU A 71 14.57 -1.87 -5.73
C GLU A 71 15.51 -1.11 -6.67
N LYS A 72 14.95 -0.47 -7.71
CA LYS A 72 15.68 0.39 -8.65
C LYS A 72 16.01 1.77 -8.11
N LYS A 73 15.44 2.16 -6.95
CA LYS A 73 15.59 3.48 -6.32
C LYS A 73 15.24 4.63 -7.27
N ASP A 74 14.20 4.44 -8.09
CA ASP A 74 13.77 5.41 -9.10
C ASP A 74 12.62 6.27 -8.56
N PRO A 75 12.86 7.54 -8.19
CA PRO A 75 11.83 8.40 -7.60
C PRO A 75 10.71 8.78 -8.56
N GLN A 76 11.01 8.88 -9.86
CA GLN A 76 9.98 9.23 -10.85
C GLN A 76 9.05 8.04 -11.08
N ALA A 77 9.63 6.84 -11.27
CA ALA A 77 8.85 5.62 -11.44
C ALA A 77 8.10 5.23 -10.15
N PHE A 78 8.67 5.50 -8.97
CA PHE A 78 8.02 5.29 -7.67
C PHE A 78 6.69 6.03 -7.56
N GLY A 79 6.67 7.33 -7.90
CA GLY A 79 5.44 8.12 -7.81
C GLY A 79 4.30 7.56 -8.65
N GLN A 80 4.61 7.07 -9.86
CA GLN A 80 3.63 6.46 -10.77
C GLN A 80 3.16 5.09 -10.26
N ALA A 81 4.07 4.23 -9.82
CA ALA A 81 3.73 2.92 -9.28
C ALA A 81 2.88 3.04 -8.00
N TYR A 82 3.20 4.00 -7.13
CA TYR A 82 2.43 4.28 -5.93
C TYR A 82 0.98 4.71 -6.26
N ASP A 83 0.81 5.54 -7.30
CA ASP A 83 -0.53 5.92 -7.77
C ASP A 83 -1.31 4.73 -8.32
N ALA A 84 -0.64 3.85 -9.06
CA ALA A 84 -1.25 2.61 -9.54
C ALA A 84 -1.69 1.71 -8.38
N LEU A 85 -0.86 1.54 -7.34
CA LEU A 85 -1.24 0.83 -6.12
C LEU A 85 -2.42 1.50 -5.39
N THR A 86 -2.40 2.82 -5.27
CA THR A 86 -3.50 3.60 -4.67
C THR A 86 -4.80 3.42 -5.44
N LYS A 87 -4.73 3.43 -6.77
CA LYS A 87 -5.88 3.13 -7.63
C LYS A 87 -6.38 1.70 -7.40
N ALA A 88 -5.48 0.73 -7.30
CA ALA A 88 -5.84 -0.66 -7.02
C ALA A 88 -6.54 -0.85 -5.67
N CYS A 89 -6.10 -0.13 -4.62
CA CYS A 89 -6.82 -0.07 -3.34
C CYS A 89 -8.26 0.40 -3.54
N ASN A 90 -8.46 1.49 -4.28
CA ASN A 90 -9.79 2.05 -4.55
C ASN A 90 -10.66 1.14 -5.43
N ASP A 91 -10.09 0.52 -6.46
CA ASP A 91 -10.80 -0.44 -7.30
C ASP A 91 -11.24 -1.66 -6.48
N CYS A 92 -10.40 -2.15 -5.58
CA CYS A 92 -10.74 -3.26 -4.67
C CYS A 92 -11.86 -2.85 -3.70
N HIS A 93 -11.79 -1.65 -3.13
CA HIS A 93 -12.86 -1.12 -2.29
C HIS A 93 -14.18 -1.01 -3.07
N GLN A 94 -14.17 -0.52 -4.30
CA GLN A 94 -15.36 -0.48 -5.16
C GLN A 94 -15.92 -1.88 -5.44
N ALA A 95 -15.07 -2.85 -5.80
CA ALA A 95 -15.46 -4.23 -6.09
C ALA A 95 -16.02 -4.98 -4.86
N THR A 96 -15.64 -4.55 -3.66
CA THR A 96 -16.07 -5.15 -2.39
C THR A 96 -17.21 -4.39 -1.71
N ASN A 97 -17.86 -3.45 -2.42
CA ASN A 97 -18.96 -2.61 -1.91
C ASN A 97 -18.55 -1.63 -0.78
N PHE A 98 -17.27 -1.28 -0.74
CA PHE A 98 -16.66 -0.28 0.14
C PHE A 98 -16.18 0.98 -0.61
N GLY A 99 -16.73 1.26 -1.79
CA GLY A 99 -16.27 2.36 -2.66
C GLY A 99 -16.31 3.77 -2.06
N PHE A 100 -17.02 3.96 -0.94
CA PHE A 100 -17.00 5.20 -0.16
C PHE A 100 -15.67 5.43 0.58
N ASN A 101 -14.87 4.38 0.80
CA ASN A 101 -13.58 4.45 1.47
C ASN A 101 -12.45 4.76 0.47
N LEU A 102 -12.36 6.02 0.05
CA LEU A 102 -11.40 6.47 -0.95
C LEU A 102 -10.02 6.73 -0.33
N VAL A 103 -9.00 6.09 -0.89
CA VAL A 103 -7.59 6.27 -0.60
C VAL A 103 -6.99 7.30 -1.55
N GLN A 104 -6.10 8.13 -1.04
CA GLN A 104 -5.33 9.11 -1.79
C GLN A 104 -3.88 9.16 -1.28
N ARG A 105 -2.99 9.85 -2.00
CA ARG A 105 -1.68 10.22 -1.45
C ARG A 105 -1.85 11.00 -0.14
N PRO A 106 -1.04 10.76 0.89
CA PRO A 106 -1.11 11.55 2.11
C PRO A 106 -0.72 13.02 1.82
N ALA A 107 -1.59 13.95 2.20
CA ALA A 107 -1.34 15.39 2.00
C ALA A 107 -0.35 15.98 3.02
N MET A 108 -0.15 15.31 4.15
CA MET A 108 0.80 15.68 5.20
C MET A 108 1.28 14.42 5.93
N ASN A 109 2.39 14.51 6.66
CA ASN A 109 2.88 13.43 7.51
C ASN A 109 2.06 13.36 8.83
N PRO A 110 1.27 12.29 9.09
CA PRO A 110 0.55 12.12 10.35
C PRO A 110 1.38 11.39 11.43
N TYR A 111 2.63 11.02 11.13
CA TYR A 111 3.56 10.30 12.02
C TYR A 111 4.75 11.22 12.40
N PRO A 112 4.54 12.20 13.30
CA PRO A 112 5.58 13.15 13.68
C PRO A 112 6.71 12.52 14.51
N ASN A 113 6.50 11.30 15.02
CA ASN A 113 7.46 10.56 15.83
C ASN A 113 8.28 9.53 15.04
N GLN A 114 8.26 9.58 13.70
CA GLN A 114 9.07 8.73 12.84
C GLN A 114 9.91 9.59 11.88
N VAL A 115 11.20 9.26 11.75
CA VAL A 115 12.10 9.90 10.79
C VAL A 115 12.00 9.12 9.48
N PHE A 116 11.52 9.79 8.43
CA PHE A 116 11.39 9.19 7.09
C PHE A 116 12.61 9.38 6.20
N PRO A 117 13.34 10.51 6.22
CA PRO A 117 14.60 10.63 5.48
C PRO A 117 15.59 9.53 5.87
N PRO A 118 16.47 9.09 4.95
CA PRO A 118 17.50 8.11 5.27
C PRO A 118 18.39 8.62 6.41
N SER A 119 18.73 7.75 7.36
CA SER A 119 19.76 8.08 8.33
C SER A 119 21.07 8.33 7.58
N ARG A 120 21.70 9.48 7.83
CA ARG A 120 23.09 9.69 7.42
C ARG A 120 23.92 8.56 8.04
N GLN A 121 24.52 7.72 7.20
CA GLN A 121 25.61 6.85 7.61
C GLN A 121 26.86 7.71 7.82
#